data_AF-U2QBM7-F1
#
_entry.id   AF-U2QBM7-F1
#
_cell.length_a   1.000
_cell.length_b   1.000
_cell.length_c   1.000
_cell.angle_alpha   90.00
_cell.angle_beta   90.00
_cell.angle_gamma   90.00
#
_symmetry.space_group_name_H-M   'P 1'
#
loop_
_entity.id
_entity.type
_entity.pdbx_description
1 polymer ?
#
loop_
_entity_poly.entity_id
_entity_poly.type
_entity_poly.pdbx_seq_one_letter_code
_entity_poly.pdbx_strand_id
1 'polypeptide(L)'
;MTDFSVDYLNKLQEAVDRFQDAFEEWMKTQEEFDRESSRSLFPTVRTKQGEDINKVRQLELDVAAASGPASRAVQVTGAYVGVSGVREPIDPIANWFTMSRPKPLLDPRDVRMAISTIKGRLDALILDVQSMAVMKRNRIFRGFPVLFRI
;
A
#
# COMPACT_ATOMS: atom_id res chain seq x y z
N MET A 1 -2.25 17.68 12.58
CA MET A 1 -3.06 17.10 11.49
C MET A 1 -2.40 17.51 10.19
N THR A 2 -1.96 16.56 9.38
CA THR A 2 -1.45 16.84 8.04
C THR A 2 -2.67 17.08 7.16
N ASP A 3 -2.85 18.31 6.64
CA ASP A 3 -3.94 18.63 5.72
C ASP A 3 -3.63 18.02 4.35
N PHE A 4 -4.04 16.78 4.12
CA PHE A 4 -3.96 16.15 2.80
C PHE A 4 -5.10 16.65 1.91
N SER A 5 -4.81 16.91 0.62
CA SER A 5 -5.85 17.15 -0.37
C SER A 5 -6.46 15.84 -0.86
N VAL A 6 -7.72 15.89 -1.28
CA VAL A 6 -8.39 14.74 -1.93
C VAL A 6 -7.59 14.26 -3.14
N ASP A 7 -7.11 15.18 -3.97
CA ASP A 7 -6.27 14.87 -5.14
C ASP A 7 -5.00 14.11 -4.76
N TYR A 8 -4.35 14.49 -3.66
CA TYR A 8 -3.15 13.79 -3.21
C TYR A 8 -3.49 12.38 -2.73
N LEU A 9 -4.56 12.20 -1.97
CA LEU A 9 -5.01 10.89 -1.50
C LEU A 9 -5.43 9.97 -2.66
N ASN A 10 -6.11 10.50 -3.67
CA ASN A 10 -6.46 9.76 -4.89
C ASN A 10 -5.20 9.31 -5.65
N LYS A 11 -4.18 10.18 -5.77
CA LYS A 11 -2.90 9.79 -6.38
C LYS A 11 -2.18 8.68 -5.61
N LEU A 12 -2.29 8.65 -4.28
CA LEU A 12 -1.77 7.55 -3.47
C LEU A 12 -2.55 6.26 -3.71
N GLN A 13 -3.86 6.35 -3.87
CA GLN A 13 -4.69 5.19 -4.19
C GLN A 13 -4.32 4.60 -5.56
N GLU A 14 -4.19 5.43 -6.59
CA GLU A 14 -3.70 5.02 -7.92
C GLU A 14 -2.32 4.37 -7.86
N ALA A 15 -1.41 4.90 -7.03
CA ALA A 15 -0.08 4.33 -6.87
C ALA A 15 -0.13 2.93 -6.24
N VAL A 16 -0.97 2.75 -5.22
CA VAL A 16 -1.18 1.44 -4.56
C VAL A 16 -1.84 0.45 -5.51
N ASP A 17 -2.79 0.88 -6.34
CA ASP A 17 -3.42 0.03 -7.36
C ASP A 17 -2.40 -0.45 -8.40
N ARG A 18 -1.54 0.46 -8.91
CA ARG A 18 -0.46 0.07 -9.84
C ARG A 18 0.53 -0.91 -9.21
N PHE A 19 0.87 -0.73 -7.93
CA PHE A 19 1.70 -1.68 -7.20
C PHE A 19 1.00 -3.03 -7.06
N GLN A 20 -0.29 -3.04 -6.69
CA GLN A 20 -1.07 -4.27 -6.58
C GLN A 20 -1.08 -5.04 -7.91
N ASP A 21 -1.34 -4.35 -9.03
CA ASP A 21 -1.39 -4.98 -10.35
C ASP A 21 -0.02 -5.56 -10.75
N ALA A 22 1.06 -4.79 -10.59
CA ALA A 22 2.41 -5.26 -10.88
C ALA A 22 2.80 -6.44 -9.98
N PHE A 23 2.46 -6.36 -8.70
CA PHE A 23 2.73 -7.39 -7.71
C PHE A 23 2.02 -8.70 -8.07
N GLU A 24 0.71 -8.65 -8.34
CA GLU A 24 -0.04 -9.85 -8.71
C GLU A 24 0.39 -10.42 -10.07
N GLU A 25 0.79 -9.58 -11.03
CA GLU A 25 1.36 -10.06 -12.30
C GLU A 25 2.67 -10.81 -12.08
N TRP A 26 3.57 -10.29 -11.25
CA TRP A 26 4.77 -11.02 -10.85
C TRP A 26 4.42 -12.32 -10.11
N MET A 27 3.49 -12.29 -9.16
CA MET A 27 3.06 -13.47 -8.37
C MET A 27 2.51 -14.60 -9.24
N LYS A 28 1.94 -14.32 -10.43
CA LYS A 28 1.53 -15.38 -11.38
C LYS A 28 2.68 -16.31 -11.78
N THR A 29 3.92 -15.81 -11.77
CA THR A 29 5.14 -16.58 -12.09
C THR A 29 5.74 -17.30 -10.87
N GLN A 30 5.18 -17.10 -9.67
CA GLN A 30 5.72 -17.61 -8.41
C GLN A 30 4.83 -18.70 -7.80
N GLU A 31 5.46 -19.69 -7.18
CA GLU A 31 4.87 -20.62 -6.23
C GLU A 31 4.93 -19.99 -4.83
N GLU A 32 3.82 -20.05 -4.09
CA GLU A 32 3.67 -19.41 -2.78
C GLU A 32 3.86 -20.42 -1.65
N PHE A 33 4.59 -20.00 -0.63
CA PHE A 33 4.79 -20.72 0.62
C PHE A 33 4.51 -19.79 1.79
N ASP A 34 3.94 -20.31 2.87
CA ASP A 34 3.80 -19.56 4.11
C ASP A 34 5.10 -19.63 4.95
N ARG A 35 5.20 -18.77 5.98
CA ARG A 35 6.38 -18.74 6.86
C ARG A 35 6.52 -19.98 7.74
N GLU A 36 5.42 -20.71 7.98
CA GLU A 36 5.41 -21.93 8.78
C GLU A 36 6.05 -23.10 8.01
N SER A 37 5.59 -23.32 6.78
CA SER A 37 6.13 -24.30 5.83
C SER A 37 7.58 -23.98 5.43
N SER A 38 7.93 -22.70 5.29
CA SER A 38 9.31 -22.27 5.00
C SER A 38 10.23 -22.30 6.23
N ARG A 39 9.68 -22.55 7.43
CA ARG A 39 10.34 -22.48 8.74
C ARG A 39 11.13 -21.18 8.95
N SER A 40 10.71 -20.10 8.30
CA SER A 40 11.42 -18.80 8.27
C SER A 40 12.90 -18.88 7.85
N LEU A 41 13.31 -19.95 7.17
CA LEU A 41 14.66 -20.12 6.64
C LEU A 41 14.66 -20.04 5.12
N PHE A 42 13.65 -20.62 4.49
CA PHE A 42 13.50 -20.63 3.04
C PHE A 42 12.65 -19.45 2.55
N PRO A 43 12.82 -19.03 1.28
CA PRO A 43 11.94 -18.06 0.64
C PRO A 43 10.46 -18.44 0.77
N THR A 44 9.60 -17.44 0.92
CA THR A 44 8.12 -17.56 0.90
C THR A 44 7.55 -17.48 -0.51
N VAL A 45 8.37 -17.12 -1.50
CA VAL A 45 8.04 -17.29 -2.92
C VAL A 45 9.21 -17.88 -3.68
N ARG A 46 8.91 -18.71 -4.69
CA ARG A 46 9.90 -19.23 -5.63
C ARG A 46 9.35 -19.19 -7.04
N THR A 47 10.20 -18.91 -8.02
CA THR A 47 9.77 -18.92 -9.42
C THR A 47 9.38 -20.34 -9.83
N LYS A 48 8.22 -20.48 -10.47
CA LYS A 48 7.71 -21.76 -10.95
C LYS A 48 8.68 -22.36 -11.97
N GLN A 49 8.74 -23.69 -11.99
CA GLN A 49 9.58 -24.40 -12.95
C GLN A 49 9.11 -24.11 -14.39
N GLY A 50 10.05 -23.75 -15.26
CA GLY A 50 9.78 -23.51 -16.68
C GLY A 50 9.37 -22.08 -17.05
N GLU A 51 9.26 -21.17 -16.09
CA GLU A 51 9.06 -19.75 -16.36
C GLU A 51 10.25 -19.12 -17.09
N ASP A 52 9.98 -18.15 -17.96
CA ASP A 52 11.02 -17.35 -18.61
C ASP A 52 11.65 -16.39 -17.58
N ILE A 53 12.92 -16.64 -17.24
CA ILE A 53 13.68 -15.86 -16.25
C ILE A 53 13.79 -14.39 -16.66
N ASN A 54 13.86 -14.08 -17.96
CA ASN A 54 13.94 -12.68 -18.40
C ASN A 54 12.61 -11.95 -18.15
N LYS A 55 11.49 -12.63 -18.41
CA LYS A 55 10.16 -12.12 -18.08
C LYS A 55 10.00 -11.92 -16.57
N VAL A 56 10.41 -12.90 -15.76
CA VAL A 56 10.33 -12.79 -14.29
C VAL A 56 11.12 -11.59 -13.78
N ARG A 57 12.35 -11.40 -14.26
CA ARG A 57 13.18 -10.25 -13.89
C ARG A 57 12.56 -8.92 -14.31
N GLN A 58 11.95 -8.85 -15.49
CA GLN A 58 11.26 -7.64 -15.92
C GLN A 58 10.08 -7.33 -14.97
N LEU A 59 9.28 -8.34 -14.63
CA LEU A 59 8.18 -8.18 -13.69
C LEU A 59 8.67 -7.75 -12.30
N GLU A 60 9.78 -8.29 -11.80
CA GLU A 60 10.40 -7.83 -10.54
C GLU A 60 10.79 -6.35 -10.58
N LEU A 61 11.33 -5.88 -11.72
CA LEU A 61 11.65 -4.46 -11.93
C LEU A 61 10.39 -3.59 -11.97
N ASP A 62 9.32 -4.09 -12.58
CA ASP A 62 8.03 -3.39 -12.63
C ASP A 62 7.42 -3.24 -11.23
N VAL A 63 7.48 -4.29 -10.39
CA VAL A 63 7.08 -4.23 -8.98
C VAL A 63 7.94 -3.24 -8.20
N ALA A 64 9.27 -3.26 -8.40
CA ALA A 64 10.19 -2.33 -7.74
C ALA A 64 9.93 -0.86 -8.14
N ALA A 65 9.61 -0.60 -9.40
CA ALA A 65 9.27 0.74 -9.88
C ALA A 65 7.94 1.22 -9.27
N ALA A 66 6.94 0.33 -9.20
CA ALA A 66 5.63 0.66 -8.64
C ALA A 66 5.65 0.81 -7.10
N SER A 67 6.57 0.12 -6.40
CA SER A 67 6.65 0.18 -4.94
C SER A 67 7.08 1.56 -4.43
N GLY A 68 7.95 2.28 -5.15
CA GLY A 68 8.46 3.58 -4.73
C GLY A 68 7.35 4.60 -4.42
N PRO A 69 6.46 4.92 -5.38
CA PRO A 69 5.31 5.79 -5.13
C PRO A 69 4.32 5.21 -4.12
N ALA A 70 4.05 3.90 -4.18
CA ALA A 70 3.06 3.25 -3.31
C ALA A 70 3.47 3.21 -1.83
N SER A 71 4.77 3.12 -1.53
CA SER A 71 5.31 3.20 -0.16
C SER A 71 4.98 4.50 0.55
N ARG A 72 4.71 5.59 -0.18
CA ARG A 72 4.24 6.83 0.44
C ARG A 72 2.86 6.67 1.08
N ALA A 73 2.00 5.81 0.51
CA ALA A 73 0.70 5.50 1.10
C ALA A 73 0.83 4.76 2.44
N VAL A 74 1.86 3.93 2.62
CA VAL A 74 2.16 3.28 3.91
C VAL A 74 2.49 4.32 4.98
N GLN A 75 3.31 5.32 4.63
CA GLN A 75 3.65 6.41 5.55
C GLN A 75 2.43 7.25 5.94
N VAL A 76 1.53 7.53 5.00
CA VAL A 76 0.31 8.31 5.23
C VAL A 76 -0.72 7.54 6.08
N THR A 77 -0.87 6.24 5.81
CA THR A 77 -1.87 5.40 6.47
C THR A 77 -1.36 4.69 7.73
N GLY A 78 -0.06 4.70 7.98
CA GLY A 78 0.58 3.96 9.06
C GLY A 78 0.44 2.44 8.94
N ALA A 79 0.30 1.91 7.72
CA ALA A 79 0.07 0.48 7.46
C ALA A 79 1.38 -0.34 7.50
N TYR A 80 2.18 -0.14 8.53
CA TYR A 80 3.41 -0.90 8.76
C TYR A 80 3.11 -2.27 9.36
N VAL A 81 3.99 -3.23 9.11
CA VAL A 81 3.91 -4.60 9.64
C VAL A 81 5.00 -4.81 10.68
N GLY A 82 4.62 -5.32 11.85
CA GLY A 82 5.57 -5.79 12.85
C GLY A 82 6.09 -7.18 12.50
N VAL A 83 7.40 -7.38 12.52
CA VAL A 83 8.04 -8.67 12.23
C VAL A 83 8.89 -9.09 13.41
N SER A 84 8.70 -10.32 13.89
CA SER A 84 9.49 -10.85 15.01
C SER A 84 10.99 -10.80 14.71
N GLY A 85 11.77 -10.34 15.69
CA GLY A 85 13.22 -10.15 15.54
C GLY A 85 13.64 -8.86 14.83
N VAL A 86 12.71 -8.08 14.28
CA VAL A 86 12.95 -6.74 13.75
C VAL A 86 12.47 -5.71 14.77
N ARG A 87 13.33 -4.74 15.12
CA ARG A 87 13.03 -3.74 16.16
C ARG A 87 11.96 -2.73 15.74
N GLU A 88 11.94 -2.37 14.46
CA GLU A 88 11.05 -1.36 13.91
C GLU A 88 10.03 -2.00 12.95
N PRO A 89 8.77 -1.53 12.93
CA PRO A 89 7.80 -1.94 11.92
C PRO A 89 8.33 -1.64 10.51
N ILE A 90 8.13 -2.57 9.59
CA ILE A 90 8.60 -2.43 8.21
C ILE A 90 7.46 -2.04 7.27
N ASP A 91 7.82 -1.35 6.19
CA ASP A 91 6.91 -1.10 5.07
C ASP A 91 6.82 -2.38 4.21
N PRO A 92 5.66 -3.05 4.15
CA PRO A 92 5.50 -4.27 3.37
C PRO A 92 5.57 -4.03 1.85
N ILE A 93 5.19 -2.85 1.37
CA ILE A 93 5.30 -2.46 -0.04
C ILE A 93 6.76 -2.24 -0.40
N ALA A 94 7.57 -1.62 0.45
CA ALA A 94 8.99 -1.41 0.16
C ALA A 94 9.83 -2.70 0.28
N ASN A 95 9.40 -3.64 1.14
CA ASN A 95 10.17 -4.82 1.52
C ASN A 95 9.68 -6.13 0.88
N TRP A 96 8.80 -6.06 -0.13
CA TRP A 96 8.23 -7.22 -0.84
C TRP A 96 9.31 -8.21 -1.32
N PHE A 97 10.45 -7.71 -1.79
CA PHE A 97 11.53 -8.52 -2.36
C PHE A 97 12.17 -9.47 -1.34
N THR A 98 11.93 -9.28 -0.05
CA THR A 98 12.44 -10.19 0.99
C THR A 98 11.83 -11.58 0.89
N MET A 99 10.64 -11.71 0.28
CA MET A 99 9.95 -12.99 0.12
C MET A 99 10.71 -13.99 -0.75
N SER A 100 11.48 -13.51 -1.74
CA SER A 100 12.29 -14.35 -2.63
C SER A 100 13.70 -14.63 -2.08
N ARG A 101 14.00 -14.15 -0.86
CA ARG A 101 15.32 -14.30 -0.20
C ARG A 101 15.26 -15.26 0.98
N PRO A 102 16.39 -15.87 1.37
CA PRO A 102 16.47 -16.62 2.63
C PRO A 102 16.11 -15.74 3.82
N LYS A 103 15.51 -16.36 4.85
CA LYS A 103 14.97 -15.67 6.05
C LYS A 103 14.03 -14.51 5.67
N PRO A 104 12.93 -14.81 4.95
CA PRO A 104 12.02 -13.78 4.48
C PRO A 104 11.39 -13.03 5.66
N LEU A 105 11.24 -11.70 5.51
CA LEU A 105 10.59 -10.86 6.51
C LEU A 105 9.07 -10.84 6.35
N LEU A 106 8.58 -11.22 5.18
CA LEU A 106 7.17 -11.17 4.78
C LEU A 106 6.79 -12.47 4.07
N ASP A 107 5.50 -12.75 4.01
CA ASP A 107 4.90 -13.64 3.03
C ASP A 107 3.94 -12.88 2.09
N PRO A 108 3.47 -13.50 0.99
CA PRO A 108 2.57 -12.84 0.05
C PRO A 108 1.29 -12.32 0.70
N ARG A 109 0.81 -13.00 1.75
CA ARG A 109 -0.38 -12.58 2.49
C ARG A 109 -0.13 -11.28 3.23
N ASP A 110 1.02 -11.10 3.86
CA ASP A 110 1.39 -9.84 4.51
C ASP A 110 1.29 -8.64 3.56
N VAL A 111 1.81 -8.79 2.33
CA VAL A 111 1.78 -7.73 1.30
C VAL A 111 0.35 -7.44 0.84
N ARG A 112 -0.44 -8.48 0.52
CA ARG A 112 -1.85 -8.32 0.10
C ARG A 112 -2.74 -7.72 1.19
N MET A 113 -2.53 -8.11 2.44
CA MET A 113 -3.25 -7.56 3.59
C MET A 113 -2.90 -6.09 3.81
N ALA A 114 -1.64 -5.72 3.63
CA ALA A 114 -1.20 -4.33 3.70
C ALA A 114 -1.84 -3.48 2.59
N ILE A 115 -1.81 -3.92 1.33
CA ILE A 115 -2.49 -3.25 0.21
C ILE A 115 -3.96 -2.98 0.56
N SER A 116 -4.68 -4.01 1.00
CA SER A 116 -6.11 -3.90 1.36
C SER A 116 -6.34 -2.91 2.51
N THR A 117 -5.48 -2.95 3.52
CA THR A 117 -5.54 -2.03 4.68
C THR A 117 -5.26 -0.58 4.28
N ILE A 118 -4.28 -0.37 3.41
CA ILE A 118 -3.92 0.96 2.90
C ILE A 118 -5.10 1.55 2.12
N LYS A 119 -5.69 0.78 1.20
CA LYS A 119 -6.85 1.23 0.40
C LYS A 119 -8.01 1.65 1.29
N GLY A 120 -8.41 0.80 2.25
CA GLY A 120 -9.50 1.15 3.18
C GLY A 120 -9.19 2.37 4.06
N ARG A 121 -7.93 2.58 4.47
CA ARG A 121 -7.52 3.77 5.24
C ARG A 121 -7.48 5.03 4.38
N LEU A 122 -7.05 4.95 3.12
CA LEU A 122 -7.10 6.08 2.18
C LEU A 122 -8.54 6.50 1.91
N ASP A 123 -9.45 5.54 1.70
CA ASP A 123 -10.88 5.82 1.52
C ASP A 123 -11.46 6.59 2.72
N ALA A 124 -11.13 6.15 3.94
CA ALA A 124 -11.55 6.85 5.16
C ALA A 124 -10.99 8.30 5.23
N LEU A 125 -9.71 8.48 4.91
CA LEU A 125 -9.09 9.81 4.88
C LEU A 125 -9.72 10.73 3.84
N ILE A 126 -10.08 10.21 2.66
CA ILE A 126 -10.77 10.96 1.61
C ILE A 126 -12.13 11.46 2.11
N LEU A 127 -12.92 10.57 2.72
CA LEU A 127 -14.22 10.90 3.29
C LEU A 127 -14.12 11.97 4.38
N ASP A 128 -13.11 11.88 5.25
CA ASP A 128 -12.86 12.86 6.31
C ASP A 128 -12.54 14.24 5.73
N VAL A 129 -11.62 14.31 4.77
CA VAL A 129 -11.22 15.57 4.12
C VAL A 129 -12.41 16.22 3.39
N GLN A 130 -13.20 15.42 2.67
CA GLN A 130 -14.41 15.91 1.99
C GLN A 130 -15.45 16.44 2.99
N SER A 131 -15.70 15.72 4.08
CA SER A 131 -16.65 16.13 5.13
C SER A 131 -16.22 17.43 5.80
N MET A 132 -14.93 17.59 6.08
CA MET A 132 -14.38 18.83 6.63
C MET A 132 -14.52 20.01 5.67
N ALA A 133 -14.35 19.80 4.36
CA ALA A 133 -14.55 20.83 3.35
C ALA A 133 -16.01 21.31 3.29
N VAL A 134 -16.97 20.37 3.37
CA VAL A 134 -18.41 20.69 3.46
C VAL A 134 -18.73 21.47 4.74
N MET A 135 -18.18 21.06 5.88
CA MET A 135 -18.41 21.75 7.16
C MET A 135 -17.85 23.18 7.14
N LYS A 136 -16.64 23.38 6.59
CA LYS A 136 -16.04 24.71 6.42
C LYS A 136 -16.91 25.59 5.51
N ARG A 137 -17.38 25.05 4.38
CA ARG A 137 -18.30 25.75 3.47
C ARG A 137 -19.58 26.19 4.20
N ASN A 138 -20.23 25.28 4.93
CA ASN A 138 -21.48 25.59 5.65
C ASN A 138 -21.30 26.61 6.78
N ARG A 139 -20.15 26.63 7.46
CA ARG A 139 -19.84 27.66 8.47
C ARG A 139 -19.67 29.05 7.84
N ILE A 140 -19.05 29.15 6.66
CA ILE A 140 -18.90 30.42 5.94
C ILE A 140 -20.27 30.99 5.54
N PHE A 141 -21.20 30.14 5.08
CA PHE A 141 -22.56 30.57 4.71
C PHE A 141 -23.43 30.97 5.91
N ARG A 142 -23.22 30.39 7.10
CA ARG A 142 -23.94 30.78 8.33
C ARG A 142 -23.38 32.02 9.03
N GLY A 143 -22.24 32.53 8.59
CA GLY A 143 -21.59 33.73 9.13
C GLY A 143 -22.01 35.05 8.48
N PHE A 144 -22.85 35.02 7.44
CA PHE A 144 -23.45 36.23 6.87
C PHE A 144 -24.74 36.56 7.63
N PRO A 145 -24.81 37.64 8.43
CA PRO A 145 -26.09 38.12 8.92
C PRO A 145 -26.90 38.51 7.69
N VAL A 146 -28.08 37.92 7.55
CA VAL A 146 -29.10 38.36 6.59
C VAL A 146 -29.55 39.75 7.03
N LEU A 147 -28.77 40.78 6.66
CA LEU A 147 -29.17 42.18 6.65
C LEU A 147 -30.06 42.39 5.42
N PHE A 148 -31.21 41.72 5.38
CA PHE A 148 -32.35 42.22 4.61
C PHE A 148 -33.18 43.08 5.54
N ARG A 149 -32.82 44.37 5.50
CA ARG A 149 -33.63 45.47 5.99
C ARG A 149 -34.57 45.89 4.86
N ILE A 150 -35.80 46.25 5.24
CA ILE A 150 -36.93 46.87 4.50
C ILE A 150 -38.08 45.89 4.29
#